data_AF-A0A0N1AF20-F1
#
_entry.id   AF-A0A0N1AF20-F1
#
_cell.length_a   1.000
_cell.length_b   1.000
_cell.length_c   1.000
_cell.angle_alpha   90.00
_cell.angle_beta   90.00
_cell.angle_gamma   90.00
#
_symmetry.space_group_name_H-M   'P 1'
#
loop_
_entity.id
_entity.type
_entity.pdbx_description
1 polymer ?
#
loop_
_entity_poly.entity_id
_entity_poly.type
_entity_poly.pdbx_seq_one_letter_code
_entity_poly.pdbx_strand_id
1 'polypeptide(L)'
;MNSHRDDPAWQDPQRGSAAADRDDLLDPRTQIVTDREAYLGQGRHDVGRRISDDQVELFITADVPGSLQREFVQHTPEFITLHDLGTSAGMRLLTSLAGAAGTRVQRLSIRRQGHGVALAVLQFVEMPLADGSQVRVYSTDLNADAPTRAQVARVLLGYSRLGVLLVGEVPPHALAGQLGPLHEQLVRGPWPNRELLMVPLGGGTALAAHAAQLAAGSTVAVQVTPHADKPRQAWAYIGGAWNRQHGSAGTQRTLSTDMTQPGRHGHSGPGSLPNSEAPTQPMGLQPLPGARAPAPPAIPSLPPPTPMPRVGEPSGWKSYAERCLLIKGAVASCVFDLHTSQALASAGGPPSADRLAQQGAVLLGQMNDASRALGLGPARAEASVSTGSHHLILRPVPGHPGVALHLVVQASTGNLTLARMQLERIEPPQ
;
A
#
# COMPACT_ATOMS: atom_id res chain seq x y z
N MET A 1 -4.31 75.47 14.40
CA MET A 1 -3.57 74.46 13.62
C MET A 1 -3.44 73.22 14.49
N ASN A 2 -4.18 72.13 14.25
CA ASN A 2 -3.82 71.01 13.37
C ASN A 2 -2.37 70.54 13.62
N SER A 3 -2.06 69.28 13.93
CA SER A 3 -2.73 68.03 13.56
C SER A 3 -2.10 66.81 14.26
N HIS A 4 -2.97 65.83 14.54
CA HIS A 4 -2.81 64.39 14.76
C HIS A 4 -1.43 63.70 14.64
N ARG A 5 -1.18 62.79 15.60
CA ARG A 5 -0.94 61.36 15.32
C ARG A 5 -1.52 60.52 16.45
N ASP A 6 -2.63 59.85 16.17
CA ASP A 6 -3.19 58.75 16.96
C ASP A 6 -2.54 57.44 16.51
N ASP A 7 -1.97 56.69 17.44
CA ASP A 7 -1.76 55.25 17.32
C ASP A 7 -2.48 54.59 18.49
N PRO A 8 -3.43 53.67 18.25
CA PRO A 8 -4.17 52.99 19.31
C PRO A 8 -3.26 51.97 20.03
N ALA A 9 -3.18 52.12 21.35
CA ALA A 9 -2.65 51.10 22.24
C ALA A 9 -3.39 49.78 22.01
N TRP A 10 -2.63 48.76 21.60
CA TRP A 10 -3.09 47.37 21.61
C TRP A 10 -3.57 47.01 23.02
N GLN A 11 -4.88 46.76 23.15
CA GLN A 11 -5.45 46.14 24.33
C GLN A 11 -5.12 44.65 24.28
N ASP A 12 -4.38 44.20 25.28
CA ASP A 12 -4.00 42.81 25.47
C ASP A 12 -5.27 41.96 25.72
N PRO A 13 -5.63 41.00 24.85
CA PRO A 13 -6.75 40.12 25.09
C PRO A 13 -6.44 39.27 26.31
N GLN A 14 -7.25 39.42 27.36
CA GLN A 14 -7.18 38.61 28.58
C GLN A 14 -7.04 37.12 28.23
N ARG A 15 -5.82 36.60 28.39
CA ARG A 15 -5.63 35.18 28.67
C ARG A 15 -6.11 34.95 30.08
N GLY A 16 -7.35 34.53 30.21
CA GLY A 16 -7.78 33.72 31.35
C GLY A 16 -6.99 32.41 31.31
N SER A 17 -5.76 32.41 31.83
CA SER A 17 -5.08 31.17 32.20
C SER A 17 -5.83 30.62 33.40
N ALA A 18 -6.75 29.69 33.17
CA ALA A 18 -7.13 28.74 34.20
C ALA A 18 -5.84 28.02 34.60
N ALA A 19 -5.26 28.46 35.72
CA ALA A 19 -4.21 27.73 36.39
C ALA A 19 -4.81 26.35 36.69
N ALA A 20 -4.27 25.31 36.05
CA ALA A 20 -4.62 23.94 36.40
C ALA A 20 -4.36 23.77 37.89
N ASP A 21 -5.43 23.53 38.64
CA ASP A 21 -5.38 23.47 40.08
C ASP A 21 -4.44 22.32 40.47
N ARG A 22 -3.56 22.58 41.43
CA ARG A 22 -2.50 21.62 41.80
C ARG A 22 -3.09 20.33 42.40
N ASP A 23 -4.35 20.40 42.84
CA ASP A 23 -5.15 19.28 43.32
C ASP A 23 -5.66 18.36 42.18
N ASP A 24 -5.88 18.86 40.96
CA ASP A 24 -6.29 18.04 39.80
C ASP A 24 -5.16 17.09 39.33
N LEU A 25 -3.91 17.40 39.67
CA LEU A 25 -2.72 16.56 39.42
C LEU A 25 -2.50 15.47 40.48
N LEU A 26 -3.13 15.61 41.65
CA LEU A 26 -2.99 14.68 42.78
C LEU A 26 -4.07 13.59 42.80
N ASP A 27 -5.11 13.75 41.99
CA ASP A 27 -6.21 12.80 41.87
C ASP A 27 -6.21 12.23 40.44
N PRO A 28 -5.36 11.22 40.12
CA PRO A 28 -5.37 10.63 38.80
C PRO A 28 -6.72 9.96 38.58
N ARG A 29 -7.61 10.68 37.88
CA ARG A 29 -8.86 10.13 37.36
C ARG A 29 -8.50 9.00 36.41
N THR A 30 -8.40 7.80 36.96
CA THR A 30 -8.29 6.56 36.22
C THR A 30 -9.59 6.43 35.42
N GLN A 31 -9.55 6.90 34.19
CA GLN A 31 -10.63 6.66 33.25
C GLN A 31 -10.62 5.17 32.93
N ILE A 32 -11.46 4.41 33.63
CA ILE A 32 -11.72 3.02 33.27
C ILE A 32 -12.47 3.07 31.95
N VAL A 33 -11.74 2.83 30.88
CA VAL A 33 -12.31 2.66 29.55
C VAL A 33 -13.13 1.38 29.56
N THR A 34 -14.45 1.52 29.61
CA THR A 34 -15.40 0.40 29.61
C THR A 34 -15.50 -0.30 28.27
N ASP A 35 -15.14 0.39 27.18
CA ASP A 35 -15.15 -0.16 25.83
C ASP A 35 -13.75 -0.06 25.18
N ARG A 36 -13.04 -1.18 25.22
CA ARG A 36 -11.72 -1.35 24.61
C ARG A 36 -11.75 -1.11 23.10
N GLU A 37 -12.84 -1.40 22.41
CA GLU A 37 -12.95 -1.26 20.95
C GLU A 37 -13.16 0.21 20.56
N ALA A 38 -14.00 0.94 21.32
CA ALA A 38 -14.19 2.37 21.16
C ALA A 38 -12.90 3.17 21.42
N TYR A 39 -12.11 2.78 22.42
CA TYR A 39 -10.82 3.43 22.72
C TYR A 39 -9.71 3.13 21.73
N LEU A 40 -9.78 1.98 21.04
CA LEU A 40 -8.82 1.60 20.00
C LEU A 40 -9.23 2.06 18.60
N GLY A 41 -10.34 2.79 18.47
CA GLY A 41 -10.82 3.33 17.19
C GLY A 41 -11.23 2.24 16.19
N GLN A 42 -11.63 1.07 16.67
CA GLN A 42 -12.01 -0.05 15.82
C GLN A 42 -13.52 0.03 15.53
N GLY A 43 -13.89 0.22 14.26
CA GLY A 43 -15.27 0.04 13.84
C GLY A 43 -15.71 -1.39 14.19
N ARG A 44 -16.88 -1.55 14.81
CA ARG A 44 -17.39 -2.83 15.39
C ARG A 44 -17.43 -4.03 14.42
N HIS A 45 -17.19 -3.80 13.13
CA HIS A 45 -17.24 -4.78 12.05
C HIS A 45 -16.03 -4.71 11.10
N ASP A 46 -14.95 -4.01 11.47
CA ASP A 46 -13.81 -3.79 10.59
C ASP A 46 -12.70 -4.82 10.79
N VAL A 47 -12.11 -5.27 9.68
CA VAL A 47 -10.94 -6.15 9.70
C VAL A 47 -9.66 -5.36 9.94
N GLY A 48 -8.86 -5.83 10.89
CA GLY A 48 -7.59 -5.24 11.29
C GLY A 48 -7.74 -4.05 12.24
N ARG A 49 -6.62 -3.67 12.84
CA ARG A 49 -6.51 -2.57 13.80
C ARG A 49 -5.96 -1.32 13.11
N ARG A 50 -6.67 -0.20 13.25
CA ARG A 50 -6.20 1.11 12.77
C ARG A 50 -4.96 1.55 13.55
N ILE A 51 -3.91 1.97 12.83
CA ILE A 51 -2.67 2.53 13.41
C ILE A 51 -2.55 4.03 13.09
N SER A 52 -2.94 4.42 11.88
CA SER A 52 -3.07 5.81 11.41
C SER A 52 -4.22 5.90 10.41
N ASP A 53 -4.61 7.11 10.00
CA ASP A 53 -5.69 7.33 9.03
C ASP A 53 -5.55 6.48 7.75
N ASP A 54 -4.33 6.24 7.30
CA ASP A 54 -3.99 5.52 6.08
C ASP A 54 -3.41 4.10 6.31
N GLN A 55 -3.24 3.66 7.57
CA GLN A 55 -2.65 2.37 7.92
C GLN A 55 -3.53 1.56 8.86
N VAL A 56 -3.81 0.33 8.46
CA VAL A 56 -4.45 -0.72 9.25
C VAL A 56 -3.50 -1.91 9.30
N GLU A 57 -3.40 -2.56 10.45
CA GLU A 57 -2.58 -3.76 10.61
C GLU A 57 -3.42 -4.94 11.09
N LEU A 58 -3.17 -6.11 10.50
CA LEU A 58 -3.75 -7.37 10.94
C LEU A 58 -2.62 -8.30 11.34
N PHE A 59 -2.61 -8.69 12.62
CA PHE A 59 -1.66 -9.65 13.14
C PHE A 59 -2.25 -11.06 13.08
N ILE A 60 -1.58 -11.95 12.36
CA ILE A 60 -2.03 -13.32 12.14
C ILE A 60 -1.08 -14.34 12.78
N THR A 61 -1.62 -15.51 13.08
CA THR A 61 -0.87 -16.66 13.61
C THR A 61 -0.66 -17.77 12.57
N ALA A 62 -1.46 -17.78 11.50
CA ALA A 62 -1.45 -18.79 10.44
C ALA A 62 -1.13 -18.16 9.07
N ASP A 63 -1.53 -18.81 7.98
CA ASP A 63 -1.39 -18.28 6.62
C ASP A 63 -2.32 -17.05 6.39
N VAL A 64 -1.95 -16.22 5.42
CA VAL A 64 -2.66 -14.97 5.10
C VAL A 64 -4.11 -15.25 4.63
N PRO A 65 -4.36 -16.09 3.62
CA PRO A 65 -5.72 -16.32 3.14
C PRO A 65 -6.67 -16.87 4.21
N GLY A 66 -6.26 -17.92 4.93
CA GLY A 66 -7.08 -18.53 5.99
C GLY A 66 -7.30 -17.63 7.19
N SER A 67 -6.34 -16.76 7.54
CA SER A 67 -6.56 -15.77 8.60
C SER A 67 -7.51 -14.65 8.15
N LEU A 68 -7.35 -14.13 6.94
CA LEU A 68 -8.25 -13.10 6.41
C LEU A 68 -9.69 -13.64 6.28
N GLN A 69 -9.84 -14.89 5.85
CA GLN A 69 -11.13 -15.58 5.80
C GLN A 69 -11.80 -15.64 7.18
N ARG A 70 -11.05 -16.01 8.23
CA ARG A 70 -11.59 -16.06 9.60
C ARG A 70 -12.05 -14.69 10.09
N GLU A 71 -11.29 -13.64 9.83
CA GLU A 71 -11.67 -12.26 10.17
C GLU A 71 -12.96 -11.84 9.46
N PHE A 72 -13.13 -12.20 8.19
CA PHE A 72 -14.37 -11.91 7.46
C PHE A 72 -15.58 -12.70 7.96
N VAL A 73 -15.39 -13.96 8.36
CA VAL A 73 -16.45 -14.75 9.01
C VAL A 73 -16.83 -14.15 10.36
N GLN A 74 -15.84 -13.73 11.15
CA GLN A 74 -16.05 -13.23 12.50
C GLN A 74 -16.71 -11.86 12.54
N HIS A 75 -16.22 -10.92 11.72
CA HIS A 75 -16.68 -9.53 11.75
C HIS A 75 -17.82 -9.23 10.79
N THR A 76 -18.04 -10.13 9.81
CA THR A 76 -19.01 -9.98 8.72
C THR A 76 -19.01 -8.57 8.11
N PRO A 77 -17.85 -8.04 7.69
CA PRO A 77 -17.78 -6.70 7.12
C PRO A 77 -18.54 -6.63 5.80
N GLU A 78 -19.14 -5.48 5.54
CA GLU A 78 -19.64 -5.14 4.22
C GLU A 78 -18.55 -4.39 3.44
N PHE A 79 -18.13 -4.96 2.32
CA PHE A 79 -17.11 -4.36 1.46
C PHE A 79 -17.31 -4.72 -0.01
N ILE A 80 -16.69 -3.93 -0.88
CA ILE A 80 -16.60 -4.15 -2.33
C ILE A 80 -15.19 -4.64 -2.66
N THR A 81 -15.07 -5.61 -3.56
CA THR A 81 -13.77 -6.06 -4.08
C THR A 81 -13.63 -5.73 -5.55
N LEU A 82 -12.50 -5.15 -5.94
CA LEU A 82 -12.11 -4.90 -7.32
C LEU A 82 -11.02 -5.91 -7.74
N HIS A 83 -11.32 -6.70 -8.76
CA HIS A 83 -10.40 -7.68 -9.34
C HIS A 83 -10.12 -7.36 -10.80
N ASP A 84 -8.84 -7.21 -11.15
CA ASP A 84 -8.41 -6.92 -12.51
C ASP A 84 -8.20 -8.20 -13.32
N LEU A 85 -8.86 -8.31 -14.48
CA LEU A 85 -8.68 -9.36 -15.46
C LEU A 85 -8.02 -8.77 -16.72
N GLY A 86 -6.72 -9.04 -16.87
CA GLY A 86 -5.90 -8.52 -17.97
C GLY A 86 -5.79 -6.99 -18.03
N THR A 87 -5.84 -6.33 -16.87
CA THR A 87 -5.70 -4.89 -16.72
C THR A 87 -5.06 -4.55 -15.37
N SER A 88 -4.89 -3.25 -15.09
CA SER A 88 -4.47 -2.71 -13.78
C SER A 88 -5.31 -1.47 -13.47
N ALA A 89 -6.62 -1.60 -13.67
CA ALA A 89 -7.57 -0.50 -13.57
C ALA A 89 -8.07 -0.31 -12.14
N GLY A 90 -8.11 -1.36 -11.32
CA GLY A 90 -8.56 -1.34 -9.94
C GLY A 90 -7.82 -0.30 -9.11
N MET A 91 -6.49 -0.25 -9.22
CA MET A 91 -5.69 0.73 -8.51
C MET A 91 -5.92 2.18 -8.96
N ARG A 92 -6.06 2.40 -10.28
CA ARG A 92 -6.39 3.72 -10.83
C ARG A 92 -7.77 4.18 -10.37
N LEU A 93 -8.73 3.26 -10.27
CA LEU A 93 -10.05 3.52 -9.73
C LEU A 93 -9.96 3.87 -8.24
N LEU A 94 -9.25 3.10 -7.41
CA LEU A 94 -9.05 3.42 -6.00
C LEU A 94 -8.42 4.80 -5.78
N THR A 95 -7.39 5.16 -6.54
CA THR A 95 -6.78 6.50 -6.46
C THR A 95 -7.78 7.61 -6.83
N SER A 96 -8.60 7.38 -7.86
CA SER A 96 -9.63 8.33 -8.28
C SER A 96 -10.71 8.50 -7.21
N LEU A 97 -11.13 7.39 -6.57
CA LEU A 97 -12.11 7.39 -5.49
C LEU A 97 -11.58 8.09 -4.24
N ALA A 98 -10.35 7.81 -3.83
CA ALA A 98 -9.70 8.50 -2.72
C ALA A 98 -9.65 10.01 -2.96
N GLY A 99 -9.23 10.43 -4.16
CA GLY A 99 -9.23 11.84 -4.56
C GLY A 99 -10.61 12.49 -4.48
N ALA A 100 -11.66 11.81 -4.94
CA ALA A 100 -13.04 12.30 -4.88
C ALA A 100 -13.58 12.38 -3.43
N ALA A 101 -13.26 11.38 -2.60
CA ALA A 101 -13.65 11.34 -1.20
C ALA A 101 -12.84 12.30 -0.31
N GLY A 102 -11.79 12.94 -0.83
CA GLY A 102 -10.86 13.75 -0.03
C GLY A 102 -9.99 12.91 0.91
N THR A 103 -9.88 11.61 0.67
CA THR A 103 -9.10 10.66 1.47
C THR A 103 -7.87 10.18 0.70
N ARG A 104 -7.03 9.38 1.35
CA ARG A 104 -5.91 8.69 0.69
C ARG A 104 -6.24 7.21 0.54
N VAL A 105 -5.60 6.55 -0.42
CA VAL A 105 -5.62 5.08 -0.48
C VAL A 105 -4.97 4.55 0.79
N GLN A 106 -5.70 3.73 1.52
CA GLN A 106 -5.30 3.16 2.79
C GLN A 106 -4.68 1.77 2.56
N ARG A 107 -3.90 1.30 3.54
CA ARG A 107 -3.19 0.02 3.47
C ARG A 107 -3.55 -0.86 4.66
N LEU A 108 -3.93 -2.10 4.38
CA LEU A 108 -4.04 -3.17 5.37
C LEU A 108 -2.79 -4.05 5.29
N SER A 109 -1.87 -3.87 6.24
CA SER A 109 -0.65 -4.65 6.36
C SER A 109 -0.88 -5.89 7.21
N ILE A 110 -0.78 -7.07 6.59
CA ILE A 110 -0.97 -8.35 7.27
C ILE A 110 0.41 -8.87 7.70
N ARG A 111 0.60 -9.09 9.00
CA ARG A 111 1.90 -9.44 9.60
C ARG A 111 1.75 -10.63 10.52
N ARG A 112 2.83 -11.39 10.69
CA ARG A 112 2.91 -12.39 11.77
C ARG A 112 3.37 -11.70 13.07
N GLN A 113 2.78 -12.07 14.20
CA GLN A 113 3.25 -11.58 15.50
C GLN A 113 4.74 -11.91 15.70
N GLY A 114 5.53 -10.92 16.13
CA GLY A 114 6.98 -11.07 16.32
C GLY A 114 7.83 -10.87 15.05
N HIS A 115 7.23 -10.68 13.88
CA HIS A 115 7.94 -10.38 12.63
C HIS A 115 7.65 -8.96 12.13
N GLY A 116 8.70 -8.19 11.85
CA GLY A 116 8.61 -6.79 11.42
C GLY A 116 8.26 -6.56 9.94
N VAL A 117 8.08 -7.62 9.14
CA VAL A 117 7.80 -7.54 7.70
C VAL A 117 6.37 -7.97 7.40
N ALA A 118 5.66 -7.22 6.55
CA ALA A 118 4.32 -7.58 6.10
C ALA A 118 4.37 -8.76 5.12
N LEU A 119 3.55 -9.78 5.39
CA LEU A 119 3.37 -10.95 4.52
C LEU A 119 2.50 -10.61 3.31
N ALA A 120 1.53 -9.71 3.51
CA ALA A 120 0.70 -9.16 2.44
C ALA A 120 0.31 -7.72 2.78
N VAL A 121 0.16 -6.88 1.75
CA VAL A 121 -0.37 -5.52 1.91
C VAL A 121 -1.51 -5.30 0.93
N LEU A 122 -2.72 -5.23 1.45
CA LEU A 122 -3.93 -4.93 0.67
C LEU A 122 -4.14 -3.42 0.63
N GLN A 123 -4.63 -2.93 -0.50
CA GLN A 123 -4.95 -1.52 -0.70
C GLN A 123 -6.46 -1.33 -0.79
N PHE A 124 -6.96 -0.29 -0.14
CA PHE A 124 -8.39 0.00 -0.12
C PHE A 124 -8.67 1.48 0.07
N VAL A 125 -9.91 1.87 -0.14
CA VAL A 125 -10.44 3.19 0.21
C VAL A 125 -11.74 3.03 0.98
N GLU A 126 -11.98 3.92 1.93
CA GLU A 126 -13.25 4.00 2.65
C GLU A 126 -14.15 5.03 1.97
N MET A 127 -15.32 4.56 1.53
CA MET A 127 -16.32 5.39 0.88
C MET A 127 -17.46 5.67 1.85
N PRO A 128 -17.82 6.95 2.06
CA PRO A 128 -18.95 7.30 2.90
C PRO A 128 -20.27 6.85 2.24
N LEU A 129 -21.16 6.33 3.07
CA LEU A 129 -22.54 5.99 2.75
C LEU A 129 -23.47 7.12 3.23
N ALA A 130 -24.68 7.20 2.68
CA ALA A 130 -25.61 8.29 2.99
C ALA A 130 -26.12 8.29 4.45
N ASP A 131 -26.00 7.18 5.17
CA ASP A 131 -26.30 7.06 6.60
C ASP A 131 -25.12 7.47 7.51
N GLY A 132 -24.02 7.96 6.93
CA GLY A 132 -22.81 8.37 7.65
C GLY A 132 -21.84 7.23 7.98
N SER A 133 -22.22 5.99 7.69
CA SER A 133 -21.30 4.85 7.80
C SER A 133 -20.34 4.79 6.60
N GLN A 134 -19.37 3.87 6.63
CA GLN A 134 -18.40 3.71 5.55
C GLN A 134 -18.40 2.28 5.01
N VAL A 135 -18.07 2.15 3.73
CA VAL A 135 -17.82 0.86 3.07
C VAL A 135 -16.40 0.85 2.50
N ARG A 136 -15.69 -0.25 2.74
CA ARG A 136 -14.34 -0.43 2.18
C ARG A 136 -14.43 -0.95 0.75
N VAL A 137 -13.61 -0.39 -0.13
CA VAL A 137 -13.41 -0.89 -1.50
C VAL A 137 -11.99 -1.41 -1.59
N TYR A 138 -11.81 -2.73 -1.64
CA TYR A 138 -10.51 -3.41 -1.70
C TYR A 138 -10.07 -3.66 -3.15
N SER A 139 -8.77 -3.58 -3.40
CA SER A 139 -8.15 -4.12 -4.61
C SER A 139 -7.56 -5.50 -4.33
N THR A 140 -7.70 -6.43 -5.28
CA THR A 140 -6.95 -7.70 -5.25
C THR A 140 -5.50 -7.57 -5.74
N ASP A 141 -5.14 -6.45 -6.36
CA ASP A 141 -3.75 -6.13 -6.67
C ASP A 141 -3.04 -5.71 -5.38
N LEU A 142 -2.28 -6.64 -4.82
CA LEU A 142 -1.71 -6.53 -3.47
C LEU A 142 -0.26 -6.99 -3.46
N ASN A 143 0.52 -6.48 -2.52
CA ASN A 143 1.93 -6.85 -2.39
C ASN A 143 2.07 -8.18 -1.62
N ALA A 144 2.17 -9.30 -2.33
CA ALA A 144 2.51 -10.64 -1.83
C ALA A 144 3.02 -11.51 -3.00
N ASP A 145 3.43 -12.76 -2.74
CA ASP A 145 3.77 -13.72 -3.80
C ASP A 145 2.54 -14.14 -4.65
N ALA A 146 2.78 -14.68 -5.84
CA ALA A 146 1.71 -15.05 -6.79
C ALA A 146 0.64 -16.00 -6.22
N PRO A 147 0.99 -17.12 -5.54
CA PRO A 147 -0.03 -18.01 -4.99
C PRO A 147 -0.84 -17.34 -3.88
N THR A 148 -0.20 -16.56 -3.00
CA THR A 148 -0.88 -15.80 -1.94
C THR A 148 -1.83 -14.76 -2.54
N ARG A 149 -1.41 -14.00 -3.55
CA ARG A 149 -2.29 -13.04 -4.24
C ARG A 149 -3.52 -13.72 -4.82
N ALA A 150 -3.36 -14.86 -5.50
CA ALA A 150 -4.48 -15.59 -6.09
C ALA A 150 -5.46 -16.11 -5.03
N GLN A 151 -4.96 -16.60 -3.90
CA GLN A 151 -5.81 -17.08 -2.80
C GLN A 151 -6.50 -15.93 -2.06
N VAL A 152 -5.80 -14.83 -1.78
CA VAL A 152 -6.40 -13.64 -1.16
C VAL A 152 -7.46 -13.02 -2.08
N ALA A 153 -7.22 -12.96 -3.39
CA ALA A 153 -8.22 -12.49 -4.35
C ALA A 153 -9.52 -13.32 -4.28
N ARG A 154 -9.41 -14.66 -4.15
CA ARG A 154 -10.57 -15.54 -3.96
C ARG A 154 -11.30 -15.27 -2.66
N VAL A 155 -10.57 -15.08 -1.55
CA VAL A 155 -11.15 -14.73 -0.25
C VAL A 155 -11.88 -13.40 -0.33
N LEU A 156 -11.26 -12.36 -0.89
CA LEU A 156 -11.88 -11.05 -1.05
C LEU A 156 -13.15 -11.11 -1.93
N LEU A 157 -13.09 -11.77 -3.09
CA LEU A 157 -14.25 -11.92 -3.98
C LEU A 157 -15.37 -12.73 -3.32
N GLY A 158 -15.04 -13.81 -2.60
CA GLY A 158 -16.01 -14.70 -1.97
C GLY A 158 -16.72 -14.09 -0.75
N TYR A 159 -16.04 -13.23 0.00
CA TYR A 159 -16.59 -12.60 1.21
C TYR A 159 -17.09 -11.17 1.00
N SER A 160 -16.79 -10.55 -0.14
CA SER A 160 -17.35 -9.23 -0.47
C SER A 160 -18.87 -9.26 -0.60
N ARG A 161 -19.51 -8.13 -0.30
CA ARG A 161 -20.94 -7.95 -0.56
C ARG A 161 -21.22 -7.72 -2.05
N LEU A 162 -20.26 -7.12 -2.75
CA LEU A 162 -20.23 -6.97 -4.20
C LEU A 162 -18.82 -7.26 -4.72
N GLY A 163 -18.69 -8.28 -5.55
CA GLY A 163 -17.43 -8.61 -6.23
C GLY A 163 -17.43 -8.01 -7.63
N VAL A 164 -16.39 -7.26 -7.99
CA VAL A 164 -16.29 -6.57 -9.27
C VAL A 164 -15.11 -7.13 -10.05
N LEU A 165 -15.37 -7.60 -11.27
CA LEU A 165 -14.38 -8.05 -12.24
C LEU A 165 -14.19 -6.95 -13.28
N LEU A 166 -13.06 -6.24 -13.22
CA LEU A 166 -12.65 -5.23 -14.19
C LEU A 166 -11.96 -5.93 -15.37
N VAL A 167 -12.58 -5.93 -16.54
CA VAL A 167 -12.13 -6.74 -17.68
C VAL A 167 -11.47 -5.84 -18.73
N GLY A 168 -10.15 -5.98 -18.87
CA GLY A 168 -9.38 -5.28 -19.90
C GLY A 168 -9.55 -5.89 -21.30
N GLU A 169 -8.64 -5.55 -22.19
CA GLU A 169 -8.52 -6.21 -23.48
C GLU A 169 -7.80 -7.55 -23.32
N VAL A 170 -8.59 -8.63 -23.32
CA VAL A 170 -8.08 -9.99 -23.19
C VAL A 170 -8.67 -10.84 -24.30
N PRO A 171 -7.85 -11.66 -25.00
CA PRO A 171 -8.37 -12.63 -25.95
C PRO A 171 -9.40 -13.58 -25.29
N PRO A 172 -10.49 -13.98 -25.96
CA PRO A 172 -11.56 -14.78 -25.34
C PRO A 172 -11.07 -16.06 -24.67
N HIS A 173 -10.14 -16.79 -25.30
CA HIS A 173 -9.58 -18.02 -24.73
C HIS A 173 -8.77 -17.76 -23.45
N ALA A 174 -8.04 -16.66 -23.39
CA ALA A 174 -7.26 -16.27 -22.22
C ALA A 174 -8.19 -15.82 -21.08
N LEU A 175 -9.27 -15.10 -21.41
CA LEU A 175 -10.30 -14.73 -20.43
C LEU A 175 -10.99 -15.98 -19.85
N ALA A 176 -11.36 -16.95 -20.69
CA ALA A 176 -11.92 -18.22 -20.23
C ALA A 176 -10.94 -18.98 -19.30
N GLY A 177 -9.65 -19.00 -19.64
CA GLY A 177 -8.61 -19.58 -18.79
C GLY A 177 -8.47 -18.88 -17.43
N GLN A 178 -8.63 -17.55 -17.38
CA GLN A 178 -8.60 -16.79 -16.12
C GLN A 178 -9.87 -16.98 -15.27
N LEU A 179 -11.03 -17.12 -15.90
CA LEU A 179 -12.31 -17.32 -15.23
C LEU A 179 -12.54 -18.76 -14.76
N GLY A 180 -11.90 -19.76 -15.40
CA GLY A 180 -12.05 -21.18 -15.06
C GLY A 180 -11.82 -21.49 -13.57
N PRO A 181 -10.69 -21.08 -12.97
CA PRO A 181 -10.44 -21.30 -11.54
C PRO A 181 -11.47 -20.62 -10.62
N LEU A 182 -12.02 -19.47 -11.03
CA LEU A 182 -13.07 -18.80 -10.27
C LEU A 182 -14.38 -19.58 -10.38
N HIS A 183 -14.79 -19.97 -11.59
CA HIS A 183 -15.98 -20.79 -11.83
C HIS A 183 -15.98 -22.09 -11.03
N GLU A 184 -14.86 -22.83 -11.02
CA GLU A 184 -14.74 -24.05 -10.23
C GLU A 184 -15.00 -23.82 -8.73
N GLN A 185 -14.60 -22.66 -8.20
CA GLN A 185 -14.84 -22.29 -6.80
C GLN A 185 -16.31 -21.90 -6.55
N LEU A 186 -16.93 -21.17 -7.49
CA LEU A 186 -18.35 -20.83 -7.41
C LEU A 186 -19.24 -22.08 -7.36
N VAL A 187 -18.83 -23.16 -8.05
CA VAL A 187 -19.57 -24.42 -8.10
C VAL A 187 -19.25 -25.32 -6.90
N ARG A 188 -17.96 -25.48 -6.53
CA ARG A 188 -17.54 -26.45 -5.51
C ARG A 188 -17.64 -25.96 -4.07
N GLY A 189 -17.49 -24.65 -3.83
CA GLY A 189 -17.22 -24.12 -2.50
C GLY A 189 -18.41 -23.41 -1.84
N PRO A 190 -18.40 -23.28 -0.50
CA PRO A 190 -19.22 -22.26 0.13
C PRO A 190 -18.75 -20.89 -0.35
N TRP A 191 -19.59 -20.23 -1.14
CA TRP A 191 -19.31 -18.90 -1.69
C TRP A 191 -20.37 -17.90 -1.16
N PRO A 192 -20.07 -17.15 -0.09
CA PRO A 192 -21.04 -16.25 0.56
C PRO A 192 -21.58 -15.15 -0.37
N ASN A 193 -20.72 -14.56 -1.19
CA ASN A 193 -21.08 -13.50 -2.12
C ASN A 193 -22.02 -13.99 -3.23
N ARG A 194 -23.24 -13.47 -3.32
CA ARG A 194 -24.20 -13.90 -4.36
C ARG A 194 -24.20 -13.03 -5.61
N GLU A 195 -23.35 -12.03 -5.68
CA GLU A 195 -23.41 -11.01 -6.72
C GLU A 195 -22.02 -10.63 -7.23
N LEU A 196 -21.79 -10.90 -8.51
CA LEU A 196 -20.62 -10.48 -9.24
C LEU A 196 -21.00 -9.51 -10.35
N LEU A 197 -20.22 -8.46 -10.51
CA LEU A 197 -20.38 -7.46 -11.54
C LEU A 197 -19.15 -7.50 -12.46
N MET A 198 -19.36 -7.72 -13.75
CA MET A 198 -18.31 -7.63 -14.76
C MET A 198 -18.40 -6.27 -15.44
N VAL A 199 -17.30 -5.52 -15.38
CA VAL A 199 -17.19 -4.18 -15.98
C VAL A 199 -16.21 -4.25 -17.15
N PRO A 200 -16.69 -4.19 -18.41
CA PRO A 200 -15.80 -4.15 -19.57
C PRO A 200 -15.11 -2.80 -19.66
N LEU A 201 -13.78 -2.82 -19.67
CA LEU A 201 -12.90 -1.67 -19.89
C LEU A 201 -12.21 -1.73 -21.25
N GLY A 202 -12.24 -2.87 -21.94
CA GLY A 202 -11.77 -3.07 -23.31
C GLY A 202 -12.92 -3.28 -24.31
N GLY A 203 -12.62 -3.23 -25.61
CA GLY A 203 -13.62 -3.30 -26.70
C GLY A 203 -14.21 -4.70 -27.02
N GLY A 204 -14.09 -5.68 -26.11
CA GLY A 204 -14.45 -7.08 -26.39
C GLY A 204 -15.96 -7.38 -26.31
N THR A 205 -16.52 -7.99 -27.36
CA THR A 205 -17.97 -8.17 -27.57
C THR A 205 -18.58 -9.51 -27.11
N ALA A 206 -17.88 -10.32 -26.29
CA ALA A 206 -18.41 -11.62 -25.84
C ALA A 206 -18.51 -11.77 -24.30
N LEU A 207 -18.50 -10.67 -23.56
CA LEU A 207 -18.44 -10.73 -22.09
C LEU A 207 -19.70 -11.35 -21.45
N ALA A 208 -20.88 -11.11 -22.05
CA ALA A 208 -22.13 -11.69 -21.57
C ALA A 208 -22.15 -13.22 -21.62
N ALA A 209 -21.55 -13.84 -22.64
CA ALA A 209 -21.45 -15.30 -22.73
C ALA A 209 -20.52 -15.85 -21.62
N HIS A 210 -19.39 -15.20 -21.37
CA HIS A 210 -18.47 -15.58 -20.30
C HIS A 210 -19.11 -15.38 -18.91
N ALA A 211 -19.91 -14.33 -18.73
CA ALA A 211 -20.68 -14.11 -17.50
C ALA A 211 -21.70 -15.22 -17.25
N ALA A 212 -22.44 -15.63 -18.28
CA ALA A 212 -23.38 -16.74 -18.20
C ALA A 212 -22.69 -18.07 -17.89
N GLN A 213 -21.53 -18.33 -18.50
CA GLN A 213 -20.69 -19.50 -18.21
C GLN A 213 -20.16 -19.47 -16.77
N LEU A 214 -19.69 -18.31 -16.30
CA LEU A 214 -19.21 -18.13 -14.94
C LEU A 214 -20.31 -18.42 -13.92
N ALA A 215 -21.53 -17.94 -14.16
CA ALA A 215 -22.69 -18.16 -13.31
C ALA A 215 -23.21 -19.61 -13.35
N ALA A 216 -22.98 -20.35 -14.43
CA ALA A 216 -23.56 -21.66 -14.66
C ALA A 216 -23.26 -22.63 -13.51
N GLY A 217 -24.27 -23.37 -13.05
CA GLY A 217 -24.10 -24.33 -11.95
C GLY A 217 -23.79 -23.73 -10.58
N SER A 218 -23.83 -22.40 -10.45
CA SER A 218 -23.68 -21.70 -9.17
C SER A 218 -24.95 -20.91 -8.83
N THR A 219 -25.08 -20.49 -7.57
CA THR A 219 -26.16 -19.60 -7.12
C THR A 219 -25.77 -18.12 -7.16
N VAL A 220 -24.65 -17.79 -7.83
CA VAL A 220 -24.10 -16.44 -7.91
C VAL A 220 -24.64 -15.77 -9.17
N ALA A 221 -25.31 -14.63 -9.00
CA ALA A 221 -25.71 -13.78 -10.10
C ALA A 221 -24.47 -13.06 -10.66
N VAL A 222 -24.26 -13.14 -11.98
CA VAL A 222 -23.19 -12.43 -12.67
C VAL A 222 -23.83 -11.44 -13.65
N GLN A 223 -23.67 -10.15 -13.38
CA GLN A 223 -24.19 -9.07 -14.20
C GLN A 223 -23.06 -8.45 -15.03
N VAL A 224 -23.37 -8.03 -16.27
CA VAL A 224 -22.42 -7.32 -17.12
C VAL A 224 -22.89 -5.89 -17.32
N THR A 225 -22.00 -4.93 -17.09
CA THR A 225 -22.29 -3.51 -17.32
C THR A 225 -22.04 -3.13 -18.78
N PRO A 226 -22.54 -1.97 -19.24
CA PRO A 226 -22.01 -1.36 -20.46
C PRO A 226 -20.51 -1.09 -20.34
N HIS A 227 -19.86 -0.86 -21.48
CA HIS A 227 -18.46 -0.49 -21.54
C HIS A 227 -18.18 0.79 -20.75
N ALA A 228 -17.06 0.82 -20.03
CA ALA A 228 -16.59 1.94 -19.24
C ALA A 228 -15.19 2.38 -19.71
N ASP A 229 -15.15 3.48 -20.46
CA ASP A 229 -13.90 4.07 -20.95
C ASP A 229 -13.14 4.84 -19.86
N LYS A 230 -13.86 5.27 -18.82
CA LYS A 230 -13.34 6.17 -17.77
C LYS A 230 -13.61 5.60 -16.38
N PRO A 231 -12.71 5.82 -15.40
CA PRO A 231 -12.93 5.40 -14.00
C PRO A 231 -14.27 5.87 -13.43
N ARG A 232 -14.74 7.05 -13.85
CA ARG A 232 -16.03 7.61 -13.44
C ARG A 232 -17.22 6.77 -13.87
N GLN A 233 -17.20 6.26 -15.09
CA GLN A 233 -18.27 5.42 -15.61
C GLN A 233 -18.25 4.06 -14.91
N ALA A 234 -17.07 3.46 -14.75
CA ALA A 234 -16.91 2.22 -13.99
C ALA A 234 -17.47 2.37 -12.56
N TRP A 235 -17.13 3.45 -11.86
CA TRP A 235 -17.68 3.73 -10.53
C TRP A 235 -19.19 3.92 -10.53
N ALA A 236 -19.74 4.67 -11.49
CA ALA A 236 -21.17 4.87 -11.58
C ALA A 236 -21.94 3.53 -11.72
N TYR A 237 -21.40 2.58 -12.51
CA TYR A 237 -21.99 1.25 -12.61
C TYR A 237 -21.83 0.43 -11.32
N ILE A 238 -20.66 0.46 -10.68
CA ILE A 238 -20.38 -0.25 -9.43
C ILE A 238 -21.28 0.27 -8.30
N GLY A 239 -21.29 1.59 -8.06
CA GLY A 239 -22.14 2.21 -7.04
C GLY A 239 -23.63 2.04 -7.36
N GLY A 240 -24.01 2.08 -8.64
CA GLY A 240 -25.38 1.75 -9.06
C GLY A 240 -25.78 0.31 -8.74
N ALA A 241 -24.89 -0.67 -8.97
CA ALA A 241 -25.13 -2.08 -8.63
C ALA A 241 -25.23 -2.28 -7.11
N TRP A 242 -24.33 -1.67 -6.34
CA TRP A 242 -24.41 -1.64 -4.89
C TRP A 242 -25.75 -1.07 -4.39
N ASN A 243 -26.15 0.07 -4.92
CA ASN A 243 -27.39 0.74 -4.52
C ASN A 243 -28.62 -0.10 -4.85
N ARG A 244 -28.63 -0.84 -5.97
CA ARG A 244 -29.73 -1.78 -6.28
C ARG A 244 -29.84 -2.91 -5.26
N GLN A 245 -28.72 -3.45 -4.81
CA GLN A 245 -28.71 -4.52 -3.79
C GLN A 245 -29.22 -4.04 -2.43
N HIS A 246 -29.00 -2.76 -2.10
CA HIS A 246 -29.32 -2.19 -0.79
C HIS A 246 -30.60 -1.33 -0.80
N GLY A 247 -31.20 -1.10 -1.97
CA GLY A 247 -32.35 -0.20 -2.17
C GLY A 247 -33.73 -0.79 -1.89
N SER A 248 -33.84 -2.10 -1.59
CA SER A 248 -35.15 -2.77 -1.49
C SER A 248 -35.79 -2.77 -0.09
N ALA A 249 -35.20 -2.15 0.94
CA ALA A 249 -35.81 -2.10 2.27
C ALA A 249 -35.24 -0.98 3.17
N GLY A 250 -35.61 0.28 2.96
CA GLY A 250 -35.43 1.35 3.96
C GLY A 250 -33.98 1.68 4.37
N THR A 251 -32.97 1.09 3.74
CA THR A 251 -31.58 1.24 4.14
C THR A 251 -31.00 2.52 3.54
N GLN A 252 -30.65 3.50 4.37
CA GLN A 252 -29.89 4.70 4.00
C GLN A 252 -28.42 4.42 3.57
N ARG A 253 -28.07 3.16 3.26
CA ARG A 253 -26.71 2.69 2.90
C ARG A 253 -26.41 2.87 1.40
N THR A 254 -26.77 4.01 0.84
CA THR A 254 -26.52 4.32 -0.58
C THR A 254 -25.13 4.92 -0.75
N LEU A 255 -24.40 4.42 -1.75
CA LEU A 255 -23.13 4.96 -2.21
C LEU A 255 -23.35 6.17 -3.12
N SER A 256 -22.54 7.22 -2.91
CA SER A 256 -22.42 8.30 -3.88
C SER A 256 -21.72 7.80 -5.15
N THR A 257 -22.39 7.95 -6.29
CA THR A 257 -21.85 7.60 -7.61
C THR A 257 -21.15 8.78 -8.28
N ASP A 258 -21.24 9.98 -7.71
CA ASP A 258 -20.57 11.15 -8.27
C ASP A 258 -19.14 11.28 -7.73
N MET A 259 -18.17 11.31 -8.67
CA MET A 259 -16.76 11.55 -8.37
C MET A 259 -16.34 13.03 -8.56
N THR A 260 -17.27 13.95 -8.91
CA THR A 260 -16.93 15.37 -9.16
C THR A 260 -17.02 16.32 -7.97
N GLN A 261 -17.50 15.87 -6.82
CA GLN A 261 -17.50 16.72 -5.62
C GLN A 261 -16.41 16.30 -4.64
N PRO A 262 -15.38 17.13 -4.39
CA PRO A 262 -14.73 17.08 -3.08
C PRO A 262 -15.85 17.29 -2.05
N GLY A 263 -16.03 16.31 -1.16
CA GLY A 263 -17.20 16.19 -0.29
C GLY A 263 -17.69 17.53 0.26
N ARG A 264 -18.87 17.96 -0.20
CA ARG A 264 -19.65 19.05 0.41
C ARG A 264 -20.78 18.45 1.24
N HIS A 265 -20.43 17.79 2.33
CA HIS A 265 -21.30 17.57 3.49
C HIS A 265 -20.37 17.65 4.69
N GLY A 266 -20.50 18.62 5.59
CA GLY A 266 -21.70 18.91 6.37
C GLY A 266 -21.24 18.71 7.81
N HIS A 267 -21.08 19.80 8.54
CA HIS A 267 -20.51 19.79 9.88
C HIS A 267 -21.41 18.99 10.83
N SER A 268 -21.11 17.71 11.00
CA SER A 268 -21.51 16.94 12.16
C SER A 268 -20.24 16.39 12.80
N GLY A 269 -19.61 17.26 13.59
CA GLY A 269 -18.65 16.99 14.67
C GLY A 269 -17.44 16.10 14.33
N PRO A 270 -16.19 16.60 14.43
CA PRO A 270 -15.10 15.69 14.71
C PRO A 270 -15.43 15.03 16.05
N GLY A 271 -15.57 13.71 16.06
CA GLY A 271 -15.21 12.93 17.23
C GLY A 271 -13.74 13.26 17.47
N SER A 272 -13.51 14.30 18.28
CA SER A 272 -12.18 14.76 18.65
C SER A 272 -11.54 13.60 19.39
N LEU A 273 -10.66 12.88 18.71
CA LEU A 273 -9.56 12.23 19.41
C LEU A 273 -8.87 13.35 20.21
N PRO A 274 -8.67 13.22 21.53
CA PRO A 274 -7.84 14.17 22.24
C PRO A 274 -6.45 14.13 21.59
N ASN A 275 -5.92 15.31 21.27
CA ASN A 275 -4.58 15.51 20.71
C ASN A 275 -3.56 14.63 21.46
N SER A 276 -3.17 13.49 20.89
CA SER A 276 -2.09 12.66 21.40
C SER A 276 -0.81 13.05 20.68
N GLU A 277 -0.35 14.26 20.97
CA GLU A 277 1.06 14.64 20.89
C GLU A 277 1.19 15.94 21.69
N ALA A 278 1.43 15.79 22.99
CA ALA A 278 2.03 16.88 23.74
C ALA A 278 3.48 17.01 23.22
N PRO A 279 3.93 18.19 22.77
CA PRO A 279 5.33 18.38 22.42
C PRO A 279 6.18 18.14 23.66
N THR A 280 6.92 17.03 23.69
CA THR A 280 7.90 16.76 24.75
C THR A 280 9.00 17.80 24.66
N GLN A 281 8.95 18.79 25.55
CA GLN A 281 10.09 19.67 25.79
C GLN A 281 11.18 18.88 26.51
N PRO A 282 12.46 19.02 26.12
CA PRO A 282 13.57 18.37 26.81
C PRO A 282 13.68 18.92 28.23
N MET A 283 13.52 18.05 29.23
CA MET A 283 13.68 18.39 30.64
C MET A 283 15.18 18.55 30.94
N GLY A 284 15.62 19.77 31.28
CA GLY A 284 16.97 20.01 31.76
C GLY A 284 17.15 19.42 33.16
N LEU A 285 17.91 18.34 33.27
CA LEU A 285 18.30 17.78 34.56
C LEU A 285 19.37 18.68 35.20
N GLN A 286 19.00 19.39 36.26
CA GLN A 286 19.94 20.10 37.12
C GLN A 286 20.67 19.09 38.04
N PRO A 287 22.01 19.13 38.12
CA PRO A 287 22.74 18.24 39.01
C PRO A 287 22.56 18.66 40.47
N LEU A 288 22.15 17.74 41.34
CA LEU A 288 22.23 17.92 42.79
C LEU A 288 23.68 17.67 43.25
N PRO A 289 24.29 18.54 44.10
CA PRO A 289 25.62 18.33 44.61
C PRO A 289 25.62 17.42 45.85
N GLY A 290 26.54 16.45 45.85
CA GLY A 290 27.17 15.93 47.07
C GLY A 290 26.43 14.83 47.83
N ALA A 291 26.60 13.57 47.40
CA ALA A 291 26.55 12.42 48.29
C ALA A 291 27.63 11.41 47.86
N ARG A 292 28.69 11.33 48.65
CA ARG A 292 29.85 10.44 48.42
C ARG A 292 29.48 9.05 48.95
N ALA A 293 29.22 8.11 48.05
CA ALA A 293 28.98 6.70 48.39
C ALA A 293 30.29 5.88 48.25
N PRO A 294 30.51 4.85 49.10
CA PRO A 294 31.75 4.10 49.17
C PRO A 294 31.92 3.14 47.98
N ALA A 295 33.18 2.89 47.61
CA ALA A 295 33.56 2.05 46.47
C ALA A 295 33.21 0.57 46.70
N PRO A 296 32.54 -0.11 45.75
CA PRO A 296 32.39 -1.56 45.75
C PRO A 296 33.65 -2.26 45.20
N PRO A 297 33.92 -3.52 45.60
CA PRO A 297 35.07 -4.28 45.13
C PRO A 297 34.95 -4.64 43.64
N ALA A 298 36.10 -4.69 42.97
CA ALA A 298 36.22 -4.98 41.55
C ALA A 298 35.75 -6.40 41.21
N ILE A 299 34.71 -6.49 40.38
CA ILE A 299 34.32 -7.70 39.66
C ILE A 299 34.91 -7.57 38.24
N PRO A 300 35.65 -8.55 37.70
CA PRO A 300 36.16 -8.48 36.35
C PRO A 300 35.00 -8.46 35.35
N SER A 301 34.87 -7.35 34.63
CA SER A 301 33.89 -7.12 33.58
C SER A 301 34.16 -7.98 32.36
N LEU A 302 33.21 -8.84 31.99
CA LEU A 302 33.11 -9.47 30.68
C LEU A 302 32.90 -8.39 29.60
N PRO A 303 33.57 -8.48 28.43
CA PRO A 303 33.42 -7.49 27.38
C PRO A 303 32.02 -7.53 26.75
N PRO A 304 31.49 -6.38 26.27
CA PRO A 304 30.26 -6.34 25.49
C PRO A 304 30.42 -7.15 24.19
N PRO A 305 29.34 -7.73 23.63
CA PRO A 305 29.40 -8.36 22.32
C PRO A 305 29.75 -7.27 21.30
N THR A 306 30.98 -7.34 20.80
CA THR A 306 31.39 -6.61 19.61
C THR A 306 30.46 -7.03 18.46
N PRO A 307 29.86 -6.10 17.70
CA PRO A 307 29.35 -6.46 16.39
C PRO A 307 30.53 -7.04 15.62
N MET A 308 30.40 -8.28 15.16
CA MET A 308 31.45 -8.94 14.40
C MET A 308 31.91 -7.99 13.28
N PRO A 309 33.21 -7.70 13.18
CA PRO A 309 33.72 -7.06 11.99
C PRO A 309 33.46 -8.05 10.84
N ARG A 310 32.68 -7.65 9.84
CA ARG A 310 32.78 -8.29 8.53
C ARG A 310 34.18 -7.97 8.02
N VAL A 311 35.14 -8.80 8.40
CA VAL A 311 36.46 -8.83 7.77
C VAL A 311 36.23 -9.38 6.38
N GLY A 312 36.22 -8.46 5.44
CA GLY A 312 36.26 -8.68 4.02
C GLY A 312 36.50 -7.31 3.43
N GLU A 313 37.53 -7.18 2.60
CA GLU A 313 37.73 -6.00 1.76
C GLU A 313 36.39 -5.51 1.20
N PRO A 314 36.19 -4.19 0.94
CA PRO A 314 35.02 -3.77 0.20
C PRO A 314 34.95 -4.62 -1.06
N SER A 315 33.93 -5.50 -1.14
CA SER A 315 33.77 -6.37 -2.28
C SER A 315 33.84 -5.48 -3.52
N GLY A 316 34.52 -5.91 -4.58
CA GLY A 316 34.65 -5.06 -5.77
C GLY A 316 33.30 -4.49 -6.26
N TRP A 317 32.22 -5.22 -5.95
CA TRP A 317 30.83 -4.82 -6.12
C TRP A 317 30.37 -3.62 -5.31
N LYS A 318 30.78 -3.49 -4.04
CA LYS A 318 30.47 -2.33 -3.19
C LYS A 318 31.10 -1.06 -3.77
N SER A 319 32.38 -1.12 -4.10
CA SER A 319 33.10 -0.01 -4.74
C SER A 319 32.50 0.34 -6.11
N TYR A 320 32.06 -0.66 -6.89
CA TYR A 320 31.37 -0.45 -8.16
C TYR A 320 30.01 0.23 -7.99
N ALA A 321 29.19 -0.22 -7.03
CA ALA A 321 27.89 0.37 -6.73
C ALA A 321 28.02 1.84 -6.28
N GLU A 322 29.04 2.15 -5.48
CA GLU A 322 29.36 3.52 -5.04
C GLU A 322 29.80 4.41 -6.19
N ARG A 323 30.67 3.92 -7.10
CA ARG A 323 31.03 4.67 -8.32
C ARG A 323 29.81 4.95 -9.19
N CYS A 324 28.90 3.99 -9.32
CA CYS A 324 27.64 4.19 -10.07
C CYS A 324 26.74 5.24 -9.41
N LEU A 325 26.77 5.37 -8.08
CA LEU A 325 26.01 6.41 -7.36
C LEU A 325 26.58 7.82 -7.59
N LEU A 326 27.83 7.97 -8.02
CA LEU A 326 28.41 9.28 -8.36
C LEU A 326 27.84 9.87 -9.66
N ILE A 327 27.05 9.11 -10.42
CA ILE A 327 26.34 9.61 -11.60
C ILE A 327 25.39 10.72 -11.17
N LYS A 328 25.40 11.84 -11.91
CA LYS A 328 24.61 13.03 -11.54
C LYS A 328 23.11 12.70 -11.45
N GLY A 329 22.53 12.94 -10.28
CA GLY A 329 21.12 12.68 -9.99
C GLY A 329 20.83 11.23 -9.60
N ALA A 330 21.83 10.34 -9.52
CA ALA A 330 21.64 9.00 -8.99
C ALA A 330 21.32 9.06 -7.49
N VAL A 331 20.25 8.37 -7.09
CA VAL A 331 19.76 8.34 -5.70
C VAL A 331 19.90 6.96 -5.07
N ALA A 332 19.91 5.90 -5.88
CA ALA A 332 20.15 4.54 -5.43
C ALA A 332 20.80 3.70 -6.54
N SER A 333 21.70 2.81 -6.15
CA SER A 333 22.44 1.90 -7.02
C SER A 333 22.49 0.53 -6.35
N CYS A 334 22.09 -0.52 -7.05
CA CYS A 334 22.09 -1.89 -6.53
C CYS A 334 22.64 -2.86 -7.57
N VAL A 335 23.68 -3.60 -7.18
CA VAL A 335 24.22 -4.72 -7.93
C VAL A 335 23.66 -5.99 -7.33
N PHE A 336 23.14 -6.89 -8.16
CA PHE A 336 22.45 -8.09 -7.69
C PHE A 336 22.68 -9.27 -8.62
N ASP A 337 22.50 -10.46 -8.06
CA ASP A 337 22.54 -11.72 -8.79
C ASP A 337 21.16 -12.03 -9.40
N LEU A 338 21.14 -12.28 -10.70
CA LEU A 338 19.94 -12.52 -11.50
C LEU A 338 19.23 -13.82 -11.17
N HIS A 339 19.94 -14.84 -10.67
CA HIS A 339 19.36 -16.16 -10.39
C HIS A 339 18.72 -16.20 -9.01
N THR A 340 19.42 -15.66 -8.01
CA THR A 340 19.01 -15.66 -6.60
C THR A 340 18.21 -14.41 -6.22
N SER A 341 18.22 -13.38 -7.06
CA SER A 341 17.61 -12.07 -6.78
C SER A 341 18.16 -11.40 -5.52
N GLN A 342 19.38 -11.76 -5.09
CA GLN A 342 20.02 -11.20 -3.91
C GLN A 342 20.90 -10.00 -4.26
N ALA A 343 20.85 -8.96 -3.41
CA ALA A 343 21.73 -7.81 -3.53
C ALA A 343 23.17 -8.19 -3.14
N LEU A 344 24.09 -8.09 -4.11
CA LEU A 344 25.53 -8.28 -3.91
C LEU A 344 26.17 -7.02 -3.32
N ALA A 345 25.69 -5.85 -3.76
CA ALA A 345 26.09 -4.56 -3.25
C ALA A 345 25.00 -3.51 -3.47
N SER A 346 25.02 -2.47 -2.65
CA SER A 346 24.17 -1.30 -2.84
C SER A 346 24.84 -0.03 -2.36
N ALA A 347 24.44 1.10 -2.94
CA ALA A 347 24.85 2.43 -2.53
C ALA A 347 23.67 3.38 -2.71
N GLY A 348 23.53 4.36 -1.81
CA GLY A 348 22.49 5.38 -1.88
C GLY A 348 21.34 5.16 -0.89
N GLY A 349 20.25 5.87 -1.13
CA GLY A 349 19.07 5.91 -0.28
C GLY A 349 17.95 4.97 -0.74
N PRO A 350 16.69 5.23 -0.37
CA PRO A 350 15.56 4.42 -0.83
C PRO A 350 15.39 4.52 -2.36
N PRO A 351 14.94 3.44 -3.04
CA PRO A 351 14.41 2.17 -2.51
C PRO A 351 15.47 1.23 -1.93
N SER A 352 15.06 0.30 -1.05
CA SER A 352 15.99 -0.68 -0.44
C SER A 352 16.64 -1.59 -1.48
N ALA A 353 17.88 -2.00 -1.21
CA ALA A 353 18.67 -2.87 -2.08
C ALA A 353 17.95 -4.16 -2.45
N ASP A 354 17.34 -4.84 -1.48
CA ASP A 354 16.60 -6.08 -1.71
C ASP A 354 15.41 -5.88 -2.66
N ARG A 355 14.73 -4.73 -2.54
CA ARG A 355 13.61 -4.40 -3.43
C ARG A 355 14.09 -4.08 -4.84
N LEU A 356 15.20 -3.36 -4.98
CA LEU A 356 15.82 -3.09 -6.28
C LEU A 356 16.27 -4.37 -6.96
N ALA A 357 16.88 -5.30 -6.22
CA ALA A 357 17.31 -6.60 -6.71
C ALA A 357 16.14 -7.47 -7.17
N GLN A 358 15.12 -7.63 -6.32
CA GLN A 358 13.92 -8.42 -6.63
C GLN A 358 13.18 -7.88 -7.86
N GLN A 359 12.91 -6.57 -7.90
CA GLN A 359 12.19 -5.97 -9.02
C GLN A 359 13.03 -5.95 -10.30
N GLY A 360 14.33 -5.72 -10.17
CA GLY A 360 15.26 -5.75 -11.30
C GLY A 360 15.36 -7.13 -11.95
N ALA A 361 15.42 -8.19 -11.14
CA ALA A 361 15.44 -9.57 -11.63
C ALA A 361 14.16 -9.93 -12.39
N VAL A 362 12.99 -9.56 -11.84
CA VAL A 362 11.68 -9.79 -12.49
C VAL A 362 11.62 -9.08 -13.85
N LEU A 363 11.97 -7.79 -13.88
CA LEU A 363 11.91 -7.00 -15.12
C LEU A 363 12.85 -7.54 -16.19
N LEU A 364 14.11 -7.82 -15.84
CA LEU A 364 15.07 -8.39 -16.79
C LEU A 364 14.67 -9.79 -17.25
N GLY A 365 14.10 -10.63 -16.37
CA GLY A 365 13.55 -11.93 -16.73
C GLY A 365 12.45 -11.82 -17.78
N GLN A 366 11.44 -10.99 -17.52
CA GLN A 366 10.33 -10.75 -18.45
C GLN A 366 10.79 -10.17 -19.79
N MET A 367 11.77 -9.26 -19.77
CA MET A 367 12.33 -8.68 -21.01
C MET A 367 13.10 -9.71 -21.82
N ASN A 368 13.84 -10.61 -21.16
CA ASN A 368 14.52 -11.71 -21.83
C ASN A 368 13.53 -12.73 -22.41
N ASP A 369 12.42 -13.01 -21.73
CA ASP A 369 11.35 -13.87 -22.26
C ASP A 369 10.65 -13.24 -23.46
N ALA A 370 10.34 -11.94 -23.38
CA ALA A 370 9.77 -11.18 -24.49
C ALA A 370 10.73 -11.14 -25.69
N SER A 371 12.03 -10.92 -25.45
CA SER A 371 13.04 -10.89 -26.50
C SER A 371 13.18 -12.25 -27.19
N ARG A 372 13.08 -13.35 -26.42
CA ARG A 372 13.04 -14.72 -26.96
C ARG A 372 11.77 -14.98 -27.77
N ALA A 373 10.61 -14.59 -27.26
CA ALA A 373 9.34 -14.75 -27.96
C ALA A 373 9.28 -13.97 -29.29
N LEU A 374 9.94 -12.81 -29.35
CA LEU A 374 10.03 -11.96 -30.54
C LEU A 374 11.19 -12.33 -31.48
N GLY A 375 12.03 -13.31 -31.14
CA GLY A 375 13.16 -13.72 -31.97
C GLY A 375 14.28 -12.69 -32.08
N LEU A 376 14.45 -11.80 -31.10
CA LEU A 376 15.44 -10.69 -31.12
C LEU A 376 16.89 -11.14 -30.83
N GLY A 377 17.13 -12.46 -30.77
CA GLY A 377 18.45 -13.06 -30.55
C GLY A 377 18.87 -13.18 -29.07
N PRO A 378 20.10 -13.66 -28.82
CA PRO A 378 20.60 -13.96 -27.47
C PRO A 378 21.20 -12.74 -26.75
N ALA A 379 21.10 -11.54 -27.33
CA ALA A 379 21.59 -10.32 -26.70
C ALA A 379 20.85 -10.09 -25.38
N ARG A 380 21.61 -9.81 -24.31
CA ARG A 380 21.00 -9.59 -23.00
C ARG A 380 20.25 -8.26 -23.01
N ALA A 381 18.98 -8.31 -22.58
CA ALA A 381 18.14 -7.12 -22.59
C ALA A 381 18.63 -6.09 -21.57
N GLU A 382 18.63 -4.82 -21.97
CA GLU A 382 18.80 -3.66 -21.08
C GLU A 382 17.50 -2.87 -21.05
N ALA A 383 17.16 -2.31 -19.90
CA ALA A 383 15.93 -1.54 -19.69
C ALA A 383 16.23 -0.12 -19.22
N SER A 384 15.44 0.82 -19.71
CA SER A 384 15.33 2.14 -19.10
C SER A 384 13.86 2.52 -18.98
N VAL A 385 13.43 2.89 -17.77
CA VAL A 385 12.04 3.31 -17.50
C VAL A 385 12.05 4.74 -17.00
N SER A 386 11.24 5.60 -17.61
CA SER A 386 11.09 6.99 -17.18
C SER A 386 9.71 7.21 -16.59
N THR A 387 9.68 7.82 -15.41
CA THR A 387 8.49 8.33 -14.76
C THR A 387 8.61 9.85 -14.64
N GLY A 388 7.55 10.53 -14.19
CA GLY A 388 7.60 11.98 -13.96
C GLY A 388 8.63 12.41 -12.91
N SER A 389 9.04 11.52 -12.00
CA SER A 389 9.94 11.84 -10.89
C SER A 389 11.29 11.12 -10.94
N HIS A 390 11.38 9.96 -11.58
CA HIS A 390 12.57 9.12 -11.60
C HIS A 390 12.79 8.44 -12.95
N HIS A 391 14.05 8.20 -13.26
CA HIS A 391 14.52 7.30 -14.30
C HIS A 391 15.13 6.05 -13.65
N LEU A 392 14.78 4.87 -14.16
CA LEU A 392 15.36 3.60 -13.79
C LEU A 392 16.23 3.12 -14.94
N ILE A 393 17.42 2.62 -14.64
CA ILE A 393 18.31 1.96 -15.60
C ILE A 393 18.61 0.56 -15.05
N LEU A 394 18.28 -0.46 -15.84
CA LEU A 394 18.53 -1.86 -15.54
C LEU A 394 19.41 -2.44 -16.63
N ARG A 395 20.58 -2.96 -16.27
CA ARG A 395 21.47 -3.60 -17.25
C ARG A 395 22.23 -4.78 -16.66
N PRO A 396 22.49 -5.83 -17.47
CA PRO A 396 23.51 -6.82 -17.14
C PRO A 396 24.88 -6.17 -17.01
N VAL A 397 25.70 -6.65 -16.07
CA VAL A 397 27.08 -6.16 -15.92
C VAL A 397 27.98 -6.85 -16.95
N PRO A 398 28.74 -6.11 -17.79
CA PRO A 398 29.68 -6.70 -18.74
C PRO A 398 30.72 -7.58 -18.05
N GLY A 399 31.07 -8.72 -18.62
CA GLY A 399 32.06 -9.65 -18.05
C GLY A 399 31.54 -10.58 -16.93
N HIS A 400 30.37 -10.30 -16.34
CA HIS A 400 29.81 -11.10 -15.24
C HIS A 400 28.48 -11.75 -15.64
N PRO A 401 28.48 -13.03 -16.06
CA PRO A 401 27.25 -13.74 -16.31
C PRO A 401 26.43 -13.89 -15.03
N GLY A 402 25.14 -13.56 -15.11
CA GLY A 402 24.25 -13.66 -13.96
C GLY A 402 24.25 -12.45 -13.02
N VAL A 403 25.00 -11.37 -13.31
CA VAL A 403 25.00 -10.15 -12.48
C VAL A 403 24.37 -8.99 -13.24
N ALA A 404 23.57 -8.19 -12.55
CA ALA A 404 22.95 -6.98 -13.10
C ALA A 404 23.04 -5.79 -12.14
N LEU A 405 22.95 -4.60 -12.72
CA LEU A 405 22.88 -3.32 -12.02
C LEU A 405 21.49 -2.71 -12.20
N HIS A 406 20.94 -2.21 -11.10
CA HIS A 406 19.74 -1.38 -11.04
C HIS A 406 20.11 0.00 -10.49
N LEU A 407 20.03 1.02 -11.33
CA LEU A 407 20.31 2.42 -10.98
C LEU A 407 19.02 3.24 -11.02
N VAL A 408 18.80 4.03 -9.97
CA VAL A 408 17.69 4.97 -9.83
C VAL A 408 18.25 6.38 -9.90
N VAL A 409 17.71 7.17 -10.82
CA VAL A 409 18.11 8.57 -11.06
C VAL A 409 16.89 9.46 -10.89
N GLN A 410 17.02 10.56 -10.15
CA GLN A 410 15.94 11.52 -9.99
C GLN A 410 15.79 12.37 -11.26
N ALA A 411 14.59 12.46 -11.82
CA ALA A 411 14.34 13.14 -13.09
C ALA A 411 14.50 14.67 -13.01
N SER A 412 14.37 15.25 -11.80
CA SER A 412 14.55 16.70 -11.60
C SER A 412 16.02 17.14 -11.66
N THR A 413 16.97 16.23 -11.42
CA THR A 413 18.40 16.56 -11.29
C THR A 413 19.30 15.77 -12.23
N GLY A 414 18.85 14.60 -12.69
CA GLY A 414 19.58 13.71 -13.60
C GLY A 414 18.90 13.57 -14.96
N ASN A 415 19.71 13.24 -15.97
CA ASN A 415 19.26 13.02 -17.34
C ASN A 415 19.53 11.55 -17.71
N LEU A 416 18.51 10.84 -18.19
CA LEU A 416 18.61 9.41 -18.53
C LEU A 416 19.73 9.11 -19.53
N THR A 417 19.85 9.89 -20.61
CA THR A 417 20.84 9.67 -21.67
C THR A 417 22.26 9.89 -21.14
N LEU A 418 22.49 10.97 -20.38
CA LEU A 418 23.79 11.24 -19.76
C LEU A 418 24.16 10.16 -18.74
N ALA A 419 23.19 9.71 -17.93
CA ALA A 419 23.40 8.67 -16.93
C ALA A 419 23.83 7.34 -17.58
N ARG A 420 23.21 6.95 -18.70
CA ARG A 420 23.62 5.76 -19.47
C ARG A 420 25.04 5.87 -20.02
N MET A 421 25.39 7.00 -20.64
CA MET A 421 26.74 7.21 -21.17
C MET A 421 27.81 7.24 -20.06
N GLN A 422 27.50 7.82 -18.90
CA GLN A 422 28.42 7.79 -17.75
C GLN A 422 28.59 6.37 -17.22
N LEU A 423 27.49 5.61 -17.16
CA LEU A 423 27.51 4.24 -16.66
C LEU A 423 28.36 3.29 -17.53
N GLU A 424 28.41 3.49 -18.85
CA GLU A 424 29.29 2.73 -19.75
C GLU A 424 30.79 2.95 -19.48
N ARG A 425 31.16 4.07 -18.84
CA ARG A 425 32.55 4.41 -18.52
C ARG A 425 32.99 3.88 -17.17
N ILE A 426 32.08 3.30 -16.38
CA ILE A 426 32.38 2.75 -15.06
C ILE A 426 32.66 1.26 -15.21
N GLU A 427 33.91 0.87 -14.96
CA GLU A 427 34.32 -0.53 -15.07
C GLU A 427 33.84 -1.37 -13.86
N PRO A 428 33.29 -2.57 -14.10
CA PRO A 428 32.96 -3.53 -13.05
C PRO A 428 34.23 -4.12 -12.41
N PRO A 429 34.12 -4.72 -11.22
CA PRO A 429 35.25 -5.41 -10.60
C PRO A 429 35.70 -6.61 -11.44
N GLN A 430 37.00 -6.91 -11.50
CA GLN A 430 37.53 -8.02 -12.30
C GLN A 430 37.13 -9.40 -11.76
#